data_AF-A0AAU6Y7S0-F1
#
_entry.id   AF-A0AAU6Y7S0-F1
#
_cell.length_a   1.000
_cell.length_b   1.000
_cell.length_c   1.000
_cell.angle_alpha   90.00
_cell.angle_beta   90.00
_cell.angle_gamma   90.00
#
_symmetry.space_group_name_H-M   'P 1'
#
loop_
_entity.id
_entity.type
_entity.pdbx_description
1 polymer ?
#
loop_
_entity_poly.entity_id
_entity_poly.type
_entity_poly.pdbx_seq_one_letter_code
_entity_poly.pdbx_strand_id
1 'polypeptide(L)'
;MTINRLQVNGGRIAYMDFAAKPDINLHIQNMQLTALNLANVEKTGEALPSTVSLTGTSIGNGKLKADMKINVLKEIPDFRISGQLTTVKLTSLNDFIEAKGKIDVEKGTLDMYSELEAKNGKFNGYVKPFIKGVKVLNWKKDVKKKGGIFQAAKEAVVGLFVKAVQNPKTKKIATKVPISGNLNNPETSGWQTFVGVLRNAFIKAFTQGIDGTIN
;
A
#
# COMPACT_ATOMS: atom_id res chain seq x y z
N MET A 1 24.92 19.18 -13.69
CA MET A 1 23.57 19.25 -14.27
C MET A 1 22.61 19.72 -13.19
N THR A 2 21.96 20.87 -13.36
CA THR A 2 20.97 21.40 -12.41
C THR A 2 19.56 21.15 -12.95
N ILE A 3 18.89 20.10 -12.47
CA ILE A 3 17.49 19.82 -12.83
C ILE A 3 16.58 20.67 -11.93
N ASN A 4 15.93 21.71 -12.46
CA ASN A 4 14.94 22.46 -11.70
C ASN A 4 13.54 21.84 -11.77
N ARG A 5 13.24 21.11 -12.85
CA ARG A 5 11.94 20.52 -13.11
C ARG A 5 12.09 19.21 -13.87
N LEU A 6 11.46 18.17 -13.36
CA LEU A 6 11.32 16.87 -14.01
C LEU A 6 9.84 16.62 -14.26
N GLN A 7 9.50 16.17 -15.47
CA GLN A 7 8.15 15.77 -15.82
C GLN A 7 8.13 14.39 -16.48
N VAL A 8 7.11 13.61 -16.14
CA VAL A 8 6.74 12.38 -16.84
C VAL A 8 5.29 12.53 -17.29
N ASN A 9 5.01 12.33 -18.58
CA ASN A 9 3.67 12.40 -19.14
C ASN A 9 3.29 11.04 -19.73
N GLY A 10 2.24 10.41 -19.20
CA GLY A 10 1.76 9.11 -19.70
C GLY A 10 2.69 7.94 -19.38
N GLY A 11 3.47 8.05 -18.30
CA GLY A 11 4.43 7.02 -17.92
C GLY A 11 3.79 5.72 -17.41
N ARG A 12 4.62 4.69 -17.26
CA ARG A 12 4.26 3.41 -16.66
C ARG A 12 5.34 2.96 -15.70
N ILE A 13 4.94 2.47 -14.54
CA ILE A 13 5.82 1.77 -13.59
C ILE A 13 5.18 0.44 -13.23
N ALA A 14 5.99 -0.61 -13.14
CA ALA A 14 5.52 -1.94 -12.80
C ALA A 14 6.45 -2.61 -11.78
N TYR A 15 5.86 -3.36 -10.86
CA TYR A 15 6.52 -4.30 -9.98
C TYR A 15 6.18 -5.71 -10.46
N MET A 16 7.21 -6.50 -10.74
CA MET A 16 7.09 -7.86 -11.23
C MET A 16 7.87 -8.80 -10.31
N ASP A 17 7.22 -9.86 -9.81
CA ASP A 17 7.85 -10.92 -9.01
C ASP A 17 7.48 -12.28 -9.62
N PHE A 18 8.41 -12.83 -10.40
CA PHE A 18 8.28 -14.13 -11.08
C PHE A 18 8.68 -15.31 -10.18
N ALA A 19 9.27 -15.03 -9.00
CA ALA A 19 9.60 -16.05 -8.01
C ALA A 19 8.38 -16.41 -7.15
N ALA A 20 7.41 -15.51 -7.05
CA ALA A 20 6.09 -15.80 -6.49
C ALA A 20 5.29 -16.81 -7.33
N LYS A 21 4.34 -17.48 -6.68
CA LYS A 21 3.37 -18.36 -7.35
C LYS A 21 1.95 -18.04 -6.87
N PRO A 22 1.04 -17.54 -7.75
CA PRO A 22 1.29 -17.12 -9.14
C PRO A 22 2.28 -15.94 -9.25
N ASP A 23 2.79 -15.69 -10.45
CA ASP A 23 3.68 -14.55 -10.71
C ASP A 23 2.93 -13.24 -10.42
N ILE A 24 3.56 -12.29 -9.73
CA ILE A 24 2.93 -11.03 -9.37
C ILE A 24 3.27 -9.97 -10.42
N ASN A 25 2.26 -9.28 -10.94
CA ASN A 25 2.43 -8.11 -11.81
C ASN A 25 1.51 -6.97 -11.36
N LEU A 26 2.10 -6.00 -10.65
CA LEU A 26 1.42 -4.78 -10.24
C LEU A 26 1.93 -3.62 -11.08
N HIS A 27 1.06 -2.71 -11.48
CA HIS A 27 1.49 -1.56 -12.28
C HIS A 27 0.62 -0.33 -12.08
N ILE A 28 1.22 0.81 -12.37
CA ILE A 28 0.57 2.10 -12.59
C ILE A 28 0.83 2.49 -14.04
N GLN A 29 -0.22 2.95 -14.74
CA GLN A 29 -0.17 3.46 -16.10
C GLN A 29 -0.78 4.85 -16.19
N ASN A 30 -0.65 5.50 -17.34
CA ASN A 30 -1.08 6.88 -17.55
C ASN A 30 -0.54 7.78 -16.45
N MET A 31 0.72 7.58 -16.06
CA MET A 31 1.32 8.29 -14.94
C MET A 31 1.68 9.70 -15.36
N GLN A 32 1.26 10.69 -14.57
CA GLN A 32 1.76 12.06 -14.64
C GLN A 32 2.56 12.33 -13.38
N LEU A 33 3.82 12.72 -13.54
CA LEU A 33 4.68 13.12 -12.44
C LEU A 33 5.23 14.51 -12.75
N THR A 34 5.21 15.39 -11.76
CA THR A 34 5.95 16.65 -11.79
C THR A 34 6.77 16.76 -10.51
N ALA A 35 8.08 16.88 -10.65
CA ALA A 35 8.99 17.17 -9.56
C ALA A 35 9.67 18.53 -9.79
N LEU A 36 9.73 19.36 -8.75
CA LEU A 36 10.22 20.74 -8.81
C LEU A 36 11.34 20.96 -7.80
N ASN A 37 12.19 21.94 -8.07
CA ASN A 37 13.29 22.39 -7.21
C ASN A 37 14.27 21.27 -6.83
N LEU A 38 14.63 20.37 -7.77
CA LEU A 38 15.54 19.25 -7.50
C LEU A 38 17.02 19.67 -7.41
N ALA A 39 17.37 20.86 -7.89
CA ALA A 39 18.75 21.34 -7.97
C ALA A 39 19.01 22.64 -7.19
N ASN A 40 18.04 23.12 -6.41
CA ASN A 40 18.20 24.40 -5.75
C ASN A 40 19.06 24.24 -4.49
N VAL A 41 20.24 24.84 -4.56
CA VAL A 41 21.19 25.10 -3.46
C VAL A 41 20.40 25.63 -2.28
N GLU A 42 20.59 25.03 -1.10
CA GLU A 42 20.10 25.45 0.22
C GLU A 42 19.30 26.75 0.17
N LYS A 43 18.01 26.69 -0.19
CA LYS A 43 17.10 27.80 0.11
C LYS A 43 17.06 27.87 1.62
N THR A 44 17.88 28.76 2.17
CA THR A 44 18.20 28.92 3.58
C THR A 44 16.92 28.99 4.40
N GLY A 45 16.50 27.83 4.97
CA GLY A 45 15.38 27.72 5.90
C GLY A 45 14.36 26.60 5.64
N GLU A 46 14.20 26.07 4.41
CA GLU A 46 13.18 25.01 4.16
C GLU A 46 13.79 23.60 4.24
N ALA A 47 13.28 22.77 5.17
CA ALA A 47 13.80 21.43 5.41
C ALA A 47 13.59 20.43 4.25
N LEU A 48 12.51 20.61 3.47
CA LEU A 48 12.11 19.75 2.35
C LEU A 48 11.84 20.62 1.10
N PRO A 49 12.90 21.11 0.42
CA PRO A 49 12.79 22.17 -0.58
C PRO A 49 12.20 21.72 -1.93
N SER A 50 12.19 20.41 -2.21
CA SER A 50 11.68 19.85 -3.46
C SER A 50 10.27 19.30 -3.27
N THR A 51 9.42 19.47 -4.28
CA THR A 51 8.06 18.92 -4.31
C THR A 51 7.91 17.92 -5.44
N VAL A 52 7.11 16.87 -5.22
CA VAL A 52 6.74 15.88 -6.22
C VAL A 52 5.24 15.64 -6.13
N SER A 53 4.53 15.75 -7.25
CA SER A 53 3.13 15.35 -7.37
C SER A 53 3.01 14.27 -8.43
N LEU A 54 2.24 13.23 -8.12
CA LEU A 54 2.03 12.07 -8.98
C LEU A 54 0.55 11.72 -9.07
N THR A 55 0.08 11.46 -10.29
CA THR A 55 -1.20 10.80 -10.55
C THR A 55 -1.01 9.60 -11.48
N GLY A 56 -1.92 8.64 -11.41
CA GLY A 56 -1.92 7.52 -12.35
C GLY A 56 -3.09 6.57 -12.15
N THR A 57 -3.20 5.60 -13.04
CA THR A 57 -4.21 4.53 -12.97
C THR A 57 -3.53 3.23 -12.58
N SER A 58 -3.91 2.61 -11.46
CA SER A 58 -3.39 1.30 -11.08
C SER A 58 -4.08 0.16 -11.82
N ILE A 59 -3.53 -1.04 -11.70
CA ILE A 59 -4.26 -2.28 -11.95
C ILE A 59 -5.64 -2.24 -11.27
N GLY A 60 -6.66 -2.78 -11.96
CA GLY A 60 -8.04 -2.72 -11.47
C GLY A 60 -8.74 -1.37 -11.64
N ASN A 61 -8.17 -0.45 -12.42
CA ASN A 61 -8.65 0.92 -12.66
C ASN A 61 -8.68 1.80 -11.39
N GLY A 62 -7.80 1.53 -10.43
CA GLY A 62 -7.67 2.38 -9.25
C GLY A 62 -7.05 3.73 -9.59
N LYS A 63 -7.43 4.77 -8.85
CA LYS A 63 -6.93 6.14 -9.02
C LYS A 63 -5.86 6.42 -7.98
N LEU A 64 -4.62 6.56 -8.43
CA LEU A 64 -3.48 6.93 -7.61
C LEU A 64 -3.32 8.45 -7.61
N LYS A 65 -3.17 9.04 -6.42
CA LYS A 65 -2.66 10.39 -6.22
C LYS A 65 -1.66 10.36 -5.07
N ALA A 66 -0.50 10.96 -5.26
CA ALA A 66 0.49 11.11 -4.20
C ALA A 66 1.15 12.49 -4.31
N ASP A 67 1.43 13.08 -3.16
CA ASP A 67 2.14 14.34 -3.02
C ASP A 67 3.29 14.14 -2.02
N MET A 68 4.48 14.59 -2.38
CA MET A 68 5.68 14.45 -1.57
C MET A 68 6.43 15.78 -1.49
N LYS A 69 6.93 16.10 -0.30
CA LYS A 69 8.03 17.04 -0.10
C LYS A 69 9.30 16.26 0.22
N ILE A 70 10.43 16.62 -0.37
CA ILE A 70 11.68 15.86 -0.25
C ILE A 70 12.90 16.79 -0.24
N ASN A 71 13.93 16.39 0.49
CA ASN A 71 15.27 16.96 0.41
C ASN A 71 16.21 15.97 -0.27
N VAL A 72 16.34 16.12 -1.59
CA VAL A 72 17.18 15.24 -2.44
C VAL A 72 18.68 15.52 -2.32
N LEU A 73 19.08 16.55 -1.56
CA LEU A 73 20.49 16.92 -1.38
C LEU A 73 21.18 16.10 -0.29
N LYS A 74 20.42 15.43 0.58
CA LYS A 74 20.96 14.51 1.58
C LYS A 74 21.23 13.16 0.94
N GLU A 75 22.32 12.50 1.35
CA GLU A 75 22.66 11.14 0.92
C GLU A 75 21.49 10.16 1.16
N ILE A 76 20.88 10.25 2.34
CA ILE A 76 19.58 9.64 2.64
C ILE A 76 18.54 10.75 2.68
N PRO A 77 17.67 10.86 1.67
CA PRO A 77 16.71 11.95 1.58
C PRO A 77 15.76 11.96 2.77
N ASP A 78 15.58 13.14 3.36
CA ASP A 78 14.42 13.38 4.21
C ASP A 78 13.21 13.62 3.31
N PHE A 79 12.05 13.09 3.67
CA PHE A 79 10.84 13.30 2.91
C PHE A 79 9.60 13.22 3.78
N ARG A 80 8.52 13.77 3.24
CA ARG A 80 7.15 13.54 3.68
C ARG A 80 6.31 13.23 2.46
N ILE A 81 5.56 12.14 2.50
CA ILE A 81 4.66 11.72 1.44
C ILE A 81 3.27 11.48 2.01
N SER A 82 2.27 11.94 1.28
CA SER A 82 0.89 11.55 1.48
C SER A 82 0.36 10.94 0.19
N GLY A 83 -0.43 9.88 0.30
CA GLY A 83 -0.87 9.11 -0.85
C GLY A 83 -2.25 8.52 -0.65
N GLN A 84 -2.98 8.44 -1.76
CA GLN A 84 -4.24 7.72 -1.84
C GLN A 84 -4.30 6.88 -3.12
N LEU A 85 -4.81 5.67 -2.97
CA LEU A 85 -5.16 4.80 -4.08
C LEU A 85 -6.60 4.36 -3.88
N THR A 86 -7.51 4.80 -4.73
CA THR A 86 -8.95 4.57 -4.53
C THR A 86 -9.56 3.76 -5.66
N THR A 87 -10.68 3.09 -5.38
CA THR A 87 -11.52 2.37 -6.33
C THR A 87 -10.85 1.19 -7.04
N VAL A 88 -9.83 0.58 -6.42
CA VAL A 88 -9.15 -0.60 -7.00
C VAL A 88 -10.08 -1.80 -6.95
N LYS A 89 -10.30 -2.46 -8.09
CA LYS A 89 -11.00 -3.76 -8.13
C LYS A 89 -10.13 -4.84 -7.49
N LEU A 90 -10.58 -5.44 -6.40
CA LEU A 90 -9.79 -6.45 -5.67
C LEU A 90 -9.48 -7.69 -6.51
N THR A 91 -10.37 -8.09 -7.41
CA THR A 91 -10.15 -9.23 -8.32
C THR A 91 -8.90 -9.06 -9.18
N SER A 92 -8.55 -7.82 -9.52
CA SER A 92 -7.35 -7.52 -10.30
C SER A 92 -6.04 -7.66 -9.50
N LEU A 93 -6.15 -7.83 -8.18
CA LEU A 93 -5.02 -8.08 -7.28
C LEU A 93 -4.92 -9.57 -6.92
N ASN A 94 -5.69 -10.47 -7.54
CA ASN A 94 -5.71 -11.88 -7.17
C ASN A 94 -4.33 -12.53 -7.27
N ASP A 95 -3.49 -12.18 -8.25
CA ASP A 95 -2.13 -12.73 -8.32
C ASP A 95 -1.33 -12.43 -7.04
N PHE A 96 -1.40 -11.19 -6.56
CA PHE A 96 -0.77 -10.78 -5.31
C PHE A 96 -1.41 -11.43 -4.08
N ILE A 97 -2.74 -11.42 -4.00
CA ILE A 97 -3.51 -11.93 -2.86
C ILE A 97 -3.36 -13.46 -2.76
N GLU A 98 -3.35 -14.19 -3.87
CA GLU A 98 -3.09 -15.62 -3.92
C GLU A 98 -1.65 -15.92 -3.54
N ALA A 99 -0.68 -15.20 -4.09
CA ALA A 99 0.73 -15.46 -3.82
C ALA A 99 1.09 -15.27 -2.34
N LYS A 100 0.62 -14.19 -1.71
CA LYS A 100 0.98 -13.82 -0.33
C LYS A 100 -0.03 -14.26 0.72
N GLY A 101 -1.33 -14.20 0.40
CA GLY A 101 -2.43 -14.52 1.31
C GLY A 101 -3.05 -15.91 1.11
N LYS A 102 -2.79 -16.56 -0.03
CA LYS A 102 -3.40 -17.86 -0.40
C LYS A 102 -4.94 -17.81 -0.46
N ILE A 103 -5.46 -16.66 -0.87
CA ILE A 103 -6.89 -16.35 -0.99
C ILE A 103 -7.19 -15.92 -2.43
N ASP A 104 -8.31 -16.36 -2.98
CA ASP A 104 -8.86 -15.88 -4.26
C ASP A 104 -10.13 -15.06 -4.02
N VAL A 105 -10.18 -13.82 -4.49
CA VAL A 105 -11.30 -12.91 -4.29
C VAL A 105 -12.21 -12.90 -5.52
N GLU A 106 -13.51 -13.10 -5.30
CA GLU A 106 -14.56 -13.00 -6.35
C GLU A 106 -14.90 -11.56 -6.71
N LYS A 107 -14.95 -10.71 -5.68
CA LYS A 107 -15.40 -9.33 -5.81
C LYS A 107 -14.93 -8.50 -4.62
N GLY A 108 -14.90 -7.19 -4.82
CA GLY A 108 -14.67 -6.21 -3.78
C GLY A 108 -13.87 -5.03 -4.31
N THR A 109 -13.82 -3.96 -3.52
CA THR A 109 -13.06 -2.75 -3.85
C THR A 109 -12.12 -2.40 -2.71
N LEU A 110 -10.94 -1.90 -3.04
CA LEU A 110 -9.93 -1.42 -2.11
C LEU A 110 -9.70 0.07 -2.32
N ASP A 111 -9.80 0.82 -1.22
CA ASP A 111 -9.19 2.14 -1.09
C ASP A 111 -8.03 2.04 -0.10
N MET A 112 -6.93 2.74 -0.36
CA MET A 112 -5.78 2.83 0.53
C MET A 112 -5.39 4.28 0.72
N TYR A 113 -5.07 4.65 1.95
CA TYR A 113 -4.57 5.97 2.31
C TYR A 113 -3.31 5.82 3.15
N SER A 114 -2.34 6.70 2.97
CA SER A 114 -1.06 6.57 3.64
C SER A 114 -0.40 7.93 3.84
N GLU A 115 0.27 8.06 4.98
CA GLU A 115 1.26 9.12 5.22
C GLU A 115 2.53 8.45 5.72
N LEU A 116 3.67 8.87 5.17
CA LEU A 116 4.99 8.48 5.66
C LEU A 116 5.89 9.71 5.71
N GLU A 117 6.79 9.74 6.68
CA GLU A 117 7.90 10.65 6.71
C GLU A 117 9.20 9.91 7.02
N ALA A 118 10.29 10.42 6.47
CA ALA A 118 11.64 10.03 6.84
C ALA A 118 12.45 11.27 7.21
N LYS A 119 13.15 11.18 8.34
CA LYS A 119 14.04 12.23 8.84
C LYS A 119 15.29 11.60 9.43
N ASN A 120 16.45 11.98 8.92
CA ASN A 120 17.77 11.48 9.35
C ASN A 120 17.85 9.94 9.34
N GLY A 121 17.32 9.33 8.26
CA GLY A 121 17.27 7.88 8.08
C GLY A 121 16.23 7.15 8.93
N LYS A 122 15.60 7.78 9.92
CA LYS A 122 14.46 7.19 10.64
C LYS A 122 13.18 7.49 9.89
N PHE A 123 12.27 6.53 9.79
CA PHE A 123 10.97 6.76 9.16
C PHE A 123 9.82 6.27 10.05
N ASN A 124 8.68 6.94 9.91
CA ASN A 124 7.43 6.57 10.54
C ASN A 124 6.27 6.86 9.58
N GLY A 125 5.10 6.31 9.87
CA GLY A 125 3.91 6.54 9.07
C GLY A 125 2.87 5.47 9.28
N TYR A 126 1.94 5.38 8.33
CA TYR A 126 0.91 4.35 8.34
C TYR A 126 0.37 4.07 6.93
N VAL A 127 -0.28 2.92 6.79
CA VAL A 127 -1.19 2.62 5.67
C VAL A 127 -2.55 2.25 6.23
N LYS A 128 -3.62 2.76 5.61
CA LYS A 128 -5.02 2.48 5.95
C LYS A 128 -5.74 1.86 4.76
N PRO A 129 -5.85 0.52 4.69
CA PRO A 129 -6.69 -0.13 3.70
C PRO A 129 -8.16 -0.12 4.14
N PHE A 130 -9.03 0.17 3.19
CA PHE A 130 -10.49 0.10 3.28
C PHE A 130 -11.00 -0.84 2.21
N ILE A 131 -11.49 -2.01 2.63
CA ILE A 131 -12.04 -3.02 1.74
C ILE A 131 -13.55 -3.00 1.86
N LYS A 132 -14.25 -2.88 0.73
CA LYS A 132 -15.72 -2.88 0.67
C LYS A 132 -16.23 -4.07 -0.14
N GLY A 133 -17.25 -4.74 0.40
CA GLY A 133 -18.04 -5.73 -0.35
C GLY A 133 -17.26 -6.97 -0.78
N VAL A 134 -16.22 -7.35 -0.05
CA VAL A 134 -15.37 -8.49 -0.40
C VAL A 134 -16.13 -9.81 -0.33
N LYS A 135 -15.96 -10.67 -1.35
CA LYS A 135 -16.37 -12.08 -1.36
C LYS A 135 -15.19 -12.91 -1.82
N VAL A 136 -14.91 -14.00 -1.10
CA VAL A 136 -13.81 -14.91 -1.39
C VAL A 136 -14.37 -16.14 -2.11
N LEU A 137 -13.72 -16.56 -3.20
CA LEU A 137 -14.05 -17.77 -3.97
C LEU A 137 -13.47 -19.02 -3.33
N ASN A 138 -12.15 -19.05 -3.14
CA ASN A 138 -11.41 -20.25 -2.75
C ASN A 138 -10.22 -19.92 -1.83
N TRP A 139 -9.89 -20.86 -0.93
CA TRP A 139 -8.71 -20.78 -0.06
C TRP A 139 -7.76 -21.97 -0.25
N LYS A 140 -6.73 -21.80 -1.08
CA LYS A 140 -5.74 -22.85 -1.30
C LYS A 140 -4.85 -23.04 -0.05
N LYS A 141 -4.58 -24.28 0.31
CA LYS A 141 -3.32 -24.68 0.97
C LYS A 141 -2.92 -26.01 0.37
N ASP A 142 -1.63 -26.23 0.33
CA ASP A 142 -0.89 -27.45 -0.03
C ASP A 142 -1.29 -28.68 0.82
N VAL A 143 -2.58 -29.01 0.89
CA VAL A 143 -3.05 -30.30 1.38
C VAL A 143 -3.11 -31.20 0.16
N LYS A 144 -1.92 -31.58 -0.32
CA LYS A 144 -1.80 -32.80 -1.11
C LYS A 144 -2.43 -33.92 -0.27
N LYS A 145 -3.61 -34.38 -0.69
CA LYS A 145 -4.36 -35.54 -0.17
C LYS A 145 -5.14 -35.28 1.14
N LYS A 146 -6.39 -34.78 1.04
CA LYS A 146 -7.61 -35.26 1.76
C LYS A 146 -8.79 -34.26 1.67
N GLY A 147 -9.73 -34.51 0.74
CA GLY A 147 -11.19 -34.35 0.88
C GLY A 147 -11.84 -32.96 0.98
N GLY A 148 -12.97 -32.77 0.27
CA GLY A 148 -13.80 -31.54 0.25
C GLY A 148 -14.39 -31.09 1.59
N ILE A 149 -14.43 -31.95 2.62
CA ILE A 149 -14.94 -31.60 3.96
C ILE A 149 -13.97 -30.64 4.69
N PHE A 150 -12.65 -30.83 4.54
CA PHE A 150 -11.66 -29.94 5.16
C PHE A 150 -11.58 -28.57 4.48
N GLN A 151 -11.85 -28.51 3.16
CA GLN A 151 -11.99 -27.24 2.44
C GLN A 151 -13.23 -26.46 2.91
N ALA A 152 -14.40 -27.13 3.00
CA ALA A 152 -15.64 -26.51 3.45
C ALA A 152 -15.54 -25.94 4.88
N ALA A 153 -14.91 -26.67 5.81
CA ALA A 153 -14.69 -26.18 7.18
C ALA A 153 -13.78 -24.93 7.21
N LYS A 154 -12.73 -24.91 6.39
CA LYS A 154 -11.81 -23.75 6.29
C LYS A 154 -12.48 -22.53 5.66
N GLU A 155 -13.27 -22.73 4.61
CA GLU A 155 -14.09 -21.70 4.00
C GLU A 155 -15.09 -21.09 4.99
N ALA A 156 -15.71 -21.93 5.82
CA ALA A 156 -16.58 -21.48 6.89
C ALA A 156 -15.83 -20.61 7.92
N VAL A 157 -14.65 -21.04 8.40
CA VAL A 157 -13.87 -20.29 9.40
C VAL A 157 -13.45 -18.92 8.89
N VAL A 158 -12.91 -18.84 7.67
CA VAL A 158 -12.45 -17.53 7.18
C VAL A 158 -13.62 -16.68 6.68
N GLY A 159 -14.70 -17.28 6.17
CA GLY A 159 -15.96 -16.58 5.92
C GLY A 159 -16.54 -15.95 7.20
N LEU A 160 -16.46 -16.67 8.33
CA LEU A 160 -16.82 -16.15 9.65
C LEU A 160 -15.87 -15.04 10.10
N PHE A 161 -14.55 -15.19 9.91
CA PHE A 161 -13.57 -14.14 10.23
C PHE A 161 -13.83 -12.86 9.43
N VAL A 162 -14.01 -12.97 8.11
CA VAL A 162 -14.32 -11.82 7.24
C VAL A 162 -15.61 -11.13 7.68
N LYS A 163 -16.66 -11.90 8.03
CA LYS A 163 -17.90 -11.33 8.58
C LYS A 163 -17.70 -10.66 9.94
N ALA A 164 -16.82 -11.19 10.80
CA ALA A 164 -16.54 -10.65 12.11
C ALA A 164 -15.74 -9.33 12.07
N VAL A 165 -14.79 -9.20 11.13
CA VAL A 165 -13.98 -7.98 10.95
C VAL A 165 -14.67 -6.93 10.09
N GLN A 166 -15.70 -7.30 9.32
CA GLN A 166 -16.53 -6.37 8.58
C GLN A 166 -17.50 -5.65 9.51
N ASN A 167 -17.59 -4.33 9.37
CA ASN A 167 -18.68 -3.58 9.99
C ASN A 167 -20.02 -4.06 9.40
N PRO A 168 -21.00 -4.49 10.23
CA PRO A 168 -22.23 -5.11 9.74
C PRO A 168 -23.13 -4.14 8.96
N LYS A 169 -23.09 -2.83 9.28
CA LYS A 169 -23.88 -1.78 8.62
C LYS A 169 -23.26 -1.34 7.29
N THR A 170 -21.95 -1.15 7.25
CA THR A 170 -21.27 -0.57 6.07
C THR A 170 -20.63 -1.61 5.15
N LYS A 171 -20.49 -2.87 5.61
CA LYS A 171 -19.78 -3.96 4.93
C LYS A 171 -18.33 -3.58 4.56
N LYS A 172 -17.72 -2.72 5.38
CA LYS A 172 -16.34 -2.24 5.23
C LYS A 172 -15.43 -2.92 6.26
N ILE A 173 -14.24 -3.31 5.82
CA ILE A 173 -13.08 -3.62 6.66
C ILE A 173 -12.18 -2.39 6.59
N ALA A 174 -11.82 -1.84 7.74
CA ALA A 174 -10.91 -0.70 7.83
C ALA A 174 -9.87 -0.99 8.91
N THR A 175 -8.59 -0.86 8.57
CA THR A 175 -7.49 -1.02 9.53
C THR A 175 -6.50 0.14 9.37
N LYS A 176 -5.72 0.41 10.42
CA LYS A 176 -4.57 1.33 10.37
C LYS A 176 -3.34 0.54 10.77
N VAL A 177 -2.41 0.42 9.83
CA VAL A 177 -1.16 -0.33 9.98
C VAL A 177 -0.05 0.70 10.14
N PRO A 178 0.41 1.01 11.36
CA PRO A 178 1.60 1.84 11.56
C PRO A 178 2.82 1.21 10.91
N ILE A 179 3.73 2.04 10.39
CA ILE A 179 4.99 1.59 9.80
C ILE A 179 6.09 2.45 10.39
N SER A 180 7.19 1.84 10.81
CA SER A 180 8.38 2.54 11.26
C SER A 180 9.63 1.73 11.02
N GLY A 181 10.80 2.40 10.98
CA GLY A 181 12.07 1.73 10.80
C GLY A 181 13.24 2.71 10.65
N ASN A 182 14.39 2.16 10.24
CA ASN A 182 15.63 2.90 10.07
C ASN A 182 16.31 2.51 8.74
N LEU A 183 16.42 3.46 7.83
CA LEU A 183 17.07 3.34 6.52
C LEU A 183 18.60 3.22 6.62
N ASN A 184 19.19 3.59 7.76
CA ASN A 184 20.64 3.45 8.00
C ASN A 184 21.05 2.01 8.36
N ASN A 185 20.09 1.15 8.68
CA ASN A 185 20.35 -0.26 8.98
C ASN A 185 19.23 -1.16 8.38
N PRO A 186 19.37 -1.62 7.12
CA PRO A 186 18.32 -2.33 6.40
C PRO A 186 18.01 -3.74 6.94
N GLU A 187 18.69 -4.21 7.99
CA GLU A 187 18.46 -5.53 8.61
C GLU A 187 17.06 -5.71 9.23
N THR A 188 16.25 -4.64 9.36
CA THR A 188 14.85 -4.81 9.76
C THR A 188 14.08 -5.48 8.62
N SER A 189 13.86 -6.80 8.73
CA SER A 189 12.96 -7.55 7.86
C SER A 189 11.59 -6.85 7.84
N GLY A 190 11.33 -6.05 6.80
CA GLY A 190 10.10 -5.27 6.66
C GLY A 190 8.84 -6.12 6.76
N TRP A 191 8.96 -7.43 6.48
CA TRP A 191 7.90 -8.42 6.64
C TRP A 191 7.59 -8.77 8.11
N GLN A 192 8.60 -8.85 8.99
CA GLN A 192 8.41 -9.10 10.42
C GLN A 192 7.76 -7.91 11.12
N THR A 193 8.12 -6.67 10.72
CA THR A 193 7.46 -5.45 11.16
C THR A 193 6.01 -5.39 10.68
N PHE A 194 5.75 -5.71 9.41
CA PHE A 194 4.40 -5.77 8.84
C PHE A 194 3.47 -6.76 9.59
N VAL A 195 3.96 -7.98 9.88
CA VAL A 195 3.18 -8.98 10.65
C VAL A 195 3.02 -8.59 12.12
N GLY A 196 4.04 -8.00 12.74
CA GLY A 196 3.99 -7.50 14.12
C GLY A 196 2.96 -6.39 14.30
N VAL A 197 2.83 -5.51 13.31
CA VAL A 197 1.82 -4.46 13.29
C VAL A 197 0.40 -5.02 13.10
N LEU A 198 0.22 -6.03 12.25
CA LEU A 198 -1.08 -6.70 12.08
C LEU A 198 -1.57 -7.39 13.37
N ARG A 199 -0.65 -7.92 14.21
CA ARG A 199 -1.01 -8.47 15.53
C ARG A 199 -1.58 -7.42 16.49
N ASN A 200 -1.26 -6.14 16.29
CA ASN A 200 -1.71 -5.02 17.12
C ASN A 200 -2.86 -4.21 16.49
N ALA A 201 -3.26 -4.52 15.25
CA ALA A 201 -4.31 -3.81 14.54
C ALA A 201 -5.71 -4.26 15.01
N PHE A 202 -6.12 -3.81 16.19
CA PHE A 202 -7.48 -4.01 16.69
C PHE A 202 -8.50 -3.14 15.93
N ILE A 203 -9.66 -3.75 15.73
CA ILE A 203 -10.82 -3.29 14.98
C ILE A 203 -11.40 -2.03 15.65
N LYS A 204 -11.09 -0.85 15.13
CA LYS A 204 -11.88 0.37 15.34
C LYS A 204 -12.31 0.91 13.98
N ALA A 205 -13.52 1.44 13.91
CA ALA A 205 -14.00 2.11 12.70
C ALA A 205 -13.18 3.38 12.46
N PHE A 206 -12.31 3.37 11.44
CA PHE A 206 -11.56 4.55 11.03
C PHE A 206 -12.32 5.36 9.99
N THR A 207 -12.12 6.67 9.99
CA THR A 207 -12.59 7.56 8.93
C THR A 207 -11.77 7.33 7.66
N GLN A 208 -12.47 7.26 6.53
CA GLN A 208 -11.88 7.14 5.22
C GLN A 208 -11.20 8.46 4.83
N GLY A 209 -9.95 8.40 4.36
CA GLY A 209 -9.16 9.59 4.04
C GLY A 209 -7.75 9.56 4.65
N ILE A 210 -6.99 10.62 4.41
CA ILE A 210 -5.69 10.87 5.05
C ILE A 210 -5.93 11.53 6.41
N ASP A 211 -5.21 11.12 7.46
CA ASP A 211 -5.43 11.60 8.83
C ASP A 211 -4.76 12.95 9.12
N GLY A 212 -3.67 13.31 8.43
CA GLY A 212 -2.92 14.54 8.74
C GLY A 212 -2.17 14.46 10.07
N THR A 213 -1.79 13.25 10.51
CA THR A 213 -1.19 13.02 11.84
C THR A 213 0.33 12.98 11.83
N ILE A 214 0.94 13.06 10.66
CA ILE A 214 2.40 13.04 10.46
C ILE A 214 2.83 14.47 10.11
N ASN A 215 3.58 15.13 11.01
CA ASN A 215 3.85 16.59 11.00
C ASN A 215 5.33 16.96 11.05
#